data_AF-A0A8S3Q245-F1
#
_entry.id   AF-A0A8S3Q245-F1
#
_cell.length_a   1.000
_cell.length_b   1.000
_cell.length_c   1.000
_cell.angle_alpha   90.00
_cell.angle_beta   90.00
_cell.angle_gamma   90.00
#
_symmetry.space_group_name_H-M   'P 1'
#
loop_
_entity.id
_entity.type
_entity.pdbx_description
1 polymer ?
#
loop_
_entity_poly.entity_id
_entity_poly.type
_entity_poly.pdbx_seq_one_letter_code
_entity_poly.pdbx_strand_id
1 'polypeptide(L)'
;MAIRELGKINSYSNNVPIKRKFEIWKEEENPEKFISPLGKMYQQTEDMRDTELVDINKIEPQYEYQGLVSVIRAPDYWRNIGSSKSRTTAQIEEGKQIISEQLKSQTPNTAVAFTDGSCLGNPGPCGGAIIYINDQEEKLKRPVSNKGSILLAELIAIKIVLDHIESFSKAQIDTLTIFSDSQTALGILTLNWKSDSYHQTINEIKGKIKNLNEHGILINLNWTPGHANIKGNDEADFLAKEAAKEAETLAVDDIVFTKQDVKKAARNSVTKKWQRRWENSNAGRHYFRFHPEVKNKVKKTSRQKKCTT
;
A
#
# COMPACT_ATOMS: atom_id res chain seq x y z
N MET A 1 2.38 -4.80 14.37
CA MET A 1 3.42 -5.85 14.53
C MET A 1 4.73 -5.40 15.19
N ALA A 2 4.98 -4.10 15.42
CA ALA A 2 6.13 -3.64 16.22
C ALA A 2 5.96 -3.84 17.75
N ILE A 3 4.71 -3.94 18.23
CA ILE A 3 4.40 -4.18 19.65
C ILE A 3 4.58 -5.67 20.03
N ARG A 4 4.40 -6.62 19.10
CA ARG A 4 4.63 -8.06 19.35
C ARG A 4 6.10 -8.47 19.37
N GLU A 5 7.00 -7.64 18.81
CA GLU A 5 8.45 -7.86 18.88
C GLU A 5 9.08 -7.23 20.15
N LEU A 6 8.47 -6.19 20.73
CA LEU A 6 8.87 -5.65 22.04
C LEU A 6 8.64 -6.66 23.18
N GLY A 7 7.59 -7.49 23.09
CA GLY A 7 7.36 -8.60 24.03
C GLY A 7 8.41 -9.71 23.97
N LYS A 8 9.01 -9.95 22.80
CA LYS A 8 10.08 -10.95 22.63
C LYS A 8 11.46 -10.41 22.99
N ILE A 9 11.71 -9.11 22.83
CA ILE A 9 12.97 -8.49 23.29
C ILE A 9 13.01 -8.42 24.82
N ASN A 10 11.87 -8.22 25.48
CA ASN A 10 11.80 -8.33 26.95
C ASN A 10 12.20 -9.73 27.45
N SER A 11 11.91 -10.81 26.71
CA SER A 11 12.36 -12.17 27.09
C SER A 11 13.86 -12.42 26.84
N TYR A 12 14.50 -11.66 25.93
CA TYR A 12 15.97 -11.72 25.75
C TYR A 12 16.74 -10.80 26.72
N SER A 13 16.06 -9.83 27.33
CA SER A 13 16.65 -8.90 28.31
C SER A 13 16.87 -9.51 29.70
N ASN A 14 16.29 -10.69 29.97
CA ASN A 14 16.51 -11.44 31.21
C ASN A 14 17.79 -12.28 31.21
N ASN A 15 18.62 -12.21 30.16
CA ASN A 15 19.97 -12.73 30.22
C ASN A 15 20.85 -11.77 31.03
N VAL A 16 20.93 -12.07 32.33
CA VAL A 16 21.79 -11.47 33.37
C VAL A 16 23.21 -11.08 32.89
N PRO A 17 23.88 -11.78 31.94
CA PRO A 17 25.23 -11.40 31.52
C PRO A 17 25.33 -10.08 30.73
N ILE A 18 24.29 -9.70 29.98
CA ILE A 18 24.36 -8.54 29.07
C ILE A 18 24.08 -7.24 29.83
N LYS A 19 23.11 -7.27 30.75
CA LYS A 19 22.77 -6.12 31.60
C LYS A 19 23.92 -5.78 32.55
N ARG A 20 24.54 -6.82 33.15
CA ARG A 20 25.71 -6.67 34.04
C ARG A 20 26.94 -6.14 33.32
N LYS A 21 27.17 -6.52 32.05
CA LYS A 21 28.25 -5.94 31.22
C LYS A 21 28.01 -4.48 30.85
N PHE A 22 26.76 -4.07 30.68
CA PHE A 22 26.40 -2.68 30.37
C PHE A 22 26.47 -1.77 31.60
N GLU A 23 26.16 -2.29 32.79
CA GLU A 23 26.30 -1.59 34.07
C GLU A 23 27.76 -1.44 34.50
N ILE A 24 28.59 -2.51 34.39
CA ILE A 24 30.05 -2.45 34.63
C ILE A 24 30.73 -1.46 33.67
N TRP A 25 30.30 -1.40 32.40
CA TRP A 25 30.81 -0.46 31.41
C TRP A 25 30.46 1.01 31.70
N LYS A 26 29.46 1.27 32.54
CA LYS A 26 29.04 2.61 32.95
C LYS A 26 29.83 3.14 34.16
N GLU A 27 30.46 2.25 34.93
CA GLU A 27 31.18 2.56 36.16
C GLU A 27 32.70 2.70 35.98
N GLU A 28 33.29 2.13 34.91
CA GLU A 28 34.73 2.24 34.63
C GLU A 28 35.07 3.46 33.75
N GLU A 29 36.04 4.26 34.21
CA GLU A 29 36.36 5.59 33.72
C GLU A 29 36.65 5.67 32.21
N ASN A 30 36.06 6.71 31.59
CA ASN A 30 36.40 7.32 30.29
C ASN A 30 35.58 6.88 29.04
N PRO A 31 34.30 7.30 28.94
CA PRO A 31 33.39 6.99 27.82
C PRO A 31 33.78 7.61 26.46
N GLU A 32 34.82 8.44 26.38
CA GLU A 32 35.22 9.07 25.12
C GLU A 32 36.09 8.17 24.21
N LYS A 33 36.71 7.11 24.75
CA LYS A 33 37.72 6.35 24.00
C LYS A 33 37.19 5.22 23.11
N PHE A 34 35.96 4.74 23.25
CA PHE A 34 35.44 3.67 22.39
C PHE A 34 33.91 3.75 22.20
N ILE A 35 33.46 4.75 21.45
CA ILE A 35 32.13 4.70 20.86
C ILE A 35 32.29 4.31 19.40
N SER A 36 31.91 3.07 19.06
CA SER A 36 31.80 2.67 17.66
C SER A 36 30.85 3.63 16.92
N PRO A 37 31.01 3.84 15.60
CA PRO A 37 30.11 4.73 14.85
C PRO A 37 28.62 4.44 15.08
N LEU A 38 28.26 3.17 15.31
CA LEU A 38 26.90 2.74 15.67
C LEU A 38 26.44 3.25 17.04
N GLY A 39 27.34 3.32 18.03
CA GLY A 39 27.03 3.80 19.38
C GLY A 39 26.77 5.32 19.42
N LYS A 40 27.54 6.10 18.64
CA LYS A 40 27.31 7.55 18.49
C LYS A 40 25.99 7.83 17.77
N MET A 41 25.62 6.95 16.82
CA MET A 41 24.32 7.00 16.16
C MET A 41 23.15 6.66 17.10
N TYR A 42 23.35 5.79 18.09
CA TYR A 42 22.30 5.37 19.04
C TYR A 42 22.00 6.46 20.09
N GLN A 43 23.04 7.10 20.64
CA GLN A 43 22.87 8.24 21.56
C GLN A 43 22.06 9.38 20.91
N GLN A 44 22.34 9.69 19.65
CA GLN A 44 21.63 10.73 18.89
C GLN A 44 20.17 10.38 18.54
N THR A 45 19.73 9.14 18.75
CA THR A 45 18.32 8.75 18.62
C THR A 45 17.52 8.94 19.91
N GLU A 46 18.18 9.03 21.06
CA GLU A 46 17.51 9.37 22.32
C GLU A 46 17.05 10.84 22.31
N ASP A 47 17.88 11.75 21.81
CA ASP A 47 17.59 13.19 21.71
C ASP A 47 16.38 13.53 20.81
N MET A 48 15.93 12.60 19.96
CA MET A 48 14.73 12.77 19.12
C MET A 48 13.43 12.34 19.81
N ARG A 49 13.49 11.79 21.04
CA ARG A 49 12.30 11.40 21.81
C ARG A 49 11.57 12.58 22.47
N ASP A 50 12.22 13.75 22.58
CA ASP A 50 11.67 14.95 23.24
C ASP A 50 10.76 15.80 22.35
N THR A 51 10.25 15.26 21.24
CA THR A 51 9.21 15.94 20.45
C THR A 51 7.85 15.41 20.87
N GLU A 52 6.95 16.30 21.29
CA GLU A 52 5.58 15.98 21.70
C GLU A 52 4.93 14.99 20.73
N LEU A 53 4.62 13.81 21.26
CA LEU A 53 4.07 12.70 20.49
C LEU A 53 2.58 12.95 20.26
N VAL A 54 2.22 13.20 19.00
CA VAL A 54 0.82 13.14 18.57
C VAL A 54 0.28 11.74 18.84
N ASP A 55 -0.86 11.63 19.55
CA ASP A 55 -1.52 10.35 19.81
C ASP A 55 -2.10 9.77 18.51
N ILE A 56 -1.29 8.95 17.85
CA ILE A 56 -1.59 8.27 16.58
C ILE A 56 -2.80 7.32 16.65
N ASN A 57 -3.37 7.06 17.83
CA ASN A 57 -4.57 6.23 17.97
C ASN A 57 -5.87 7.04 17.82
N LYS A 58 -5.81 8.38 17.83
CA LYS A 58 -6.97 9.25 17.62
C LYS A 58 -7.30 9.54 16.15
N ILE A 59 -6.48 9.06 15.21
CA ILE A 59 -6.55 9.44 13.79
C ILE A 59 -7.52 8.54 12.98
N GLU A 60 -7.76 7.29 13.39
CA GLU A 60 -8.82 6.44 12.80
C GLU A 60 -9.40 5.50 13.88
N PRO A 61 -10.73 5.41 14.06
CA PRO A 61 -11.32 4.43 14.97
C PRO A 61 -11.16 3.00 14.43
N GLN A 62 -10.92 2.05 15.32
CA GLN A 62 -10.90 0.62 14.95
C GLN A 62 -12.33 0.12 14.78
N TYR A 63 -12.70 -0.28 13.57
CA TYR A 63 -13.98 -0.93 13.29
C TYR A 63 -13.73 -2.36 12.79
N GLU A 64 -14.34 -3.33 13.49
CA GLU A 64 -14.28 -4.75 13.16
C GLU A 64 -15.55 -5.13 12.41
N TYR A 65 -15.43 -5.53 11.14
CA TYR A 65 -16.58 -5.95 10.32
C TYR A 65 -16.75 -7.47 10.40
N GLN A 66 -17.93 -7.91 10.87
CA GLN A 66 -18.34 -9.31 10.89
C GLN A 66 -19.46 -9.51 9.85
N GLY A 67 -19.10 -9.97 8.65
CA GLY A 67 -20.09 -10.32 7.65
C GLY A 67 -19.45 -10.90 6.39
N LEU A 68 -19.83 -12.12 6.03
CA LEU A 68 -19.40 -12.76 4.79
C LEU A 68 -20.07 -12.06 3.60
N VAL A 69 -19.24 -11.42 2.78
CA VAL A 69 -19.61 -11.09 1.40
C VAL A 69 -19.58 -12.41 0.62
N SER A 70 -20.68 -12.73 -0.06
CA SER A 70 -20.75 -13.85 -1.00
C SER A 70 -19.56 -13.76 -1.96
N VAL A 71 -18.82 -14.85 -2.03
CA VAL A 71 -17.40 -14.92 -2.39
C VAL A 71 -17.07 -14.14 -3.66
N ILE A 72 -16.51 -12.94 -3.49
CA ILE A 72 -15.72 -12.31 -4.54
C ILE A 72 -14.42 -13.12 -4.60
N ARG A 73 -14.21 -13.91 -5.65
CA ARG A 73 -12.95 -14.68 -5.79
C ARG A 73 -11.95 -13.81 -6.52
N ALA A 74 -10.95 -13.28 -5.79
CA ALA A 74 -9.72 -12.86 -6.46
C ALA A 74 -9.16 -14.09 -7.20
N PRO A 75 -8.83 -13.99 -8.49
CA PRO A 75 -8.44 -15.17 -9.25
C PRO A 75 -7.07 -15.70 -8.82
N ASP A 76 -6.92 -17.02 -8.68
CA ASP A 76 -5.63 -17.63 -8.32
C ASP A 76 -4.52 -17.36 -9.35
N TYR A 77 -4.88 -17.09 -10.61
CA TYR A 77 -3.91 -16.91 -11.71
C TYR A 77 -2.96 -15.72 -11.51
N TRP A 78 -3.36 -14.68 -10.77
CA TRP A 78 -2.52 -13.49 -10.57
C TRP A 78 -1.18 -13.77 -9.86
N ARG A 79 -1.02 -14.94 -9.22
CA ARG A 79 0.22 -15.36 -8.55
C ARG A 79 1.33 -15.72 -9.53
N ASN A 80 0.96 -16.17 -10.74
CA ASN A 80 1.91 -16.71 -11.73
C ASN A 80 2.33 -15.65 -12.76
N ILE A 81 1.54 -14.59 -12.92
CA ILE A 81 1.79 -13.54 -13.91
C ILE A 81 2.88 -12.56 -13.46
N GLY A 82 3.16 -12.44 -12.16
CA GLY A 82 4.24 -11.58 -11.66
C GLY A 82 3.92 -10.08 -11.68
N SER A 83 4.88 -9.26 -11.23
CA SER A 83 4.70 -7.81 -11.08
C SER A 83 4.86 -7.06 -12.41
N SER A 84 4.24 -5.88 -12.53
CA SER A 84 4.37 -5.03 -13.72
C SER A 84 5.80 -4.66 -14.08
N LYS A 85 6.71 -4.63 -13.09
CA LYS A 85 8.13 -4.31 -13.28
C LYS A 85 8.99 -5.51 -13.70
N SER A 86 8.50 -6.73 -13.54
CA SER A 86 9.29 -7.96 -13.68
C SER A 86 8.69 -8.97 -14.64
N ARG A 87 7.56 -8.63 -15.26
CA ARG A 87 6.83 -9.52 -16.18
C ARG A 87 7.63 -9.79 -17.44
N THR A 88 7.65 -11.05 -17.86
CA THR A 88 8.17 -11.44 -19.18
C THR A 88 7.13 -11.20 -20.27
N THR A 89 7.56 -11.16 -21.54
CA THR A 89 6.65 -11.05 -22.68
C THR A 89 5.60 -12.16 -22.69
N ALA A 90 6.00 -13.39 -22.34
CA ALA A 90 5.08 -14.52 -22.25
C ALA A 90 4.01 -14.32 -21.17
N GLN A 91 4.40 -13.83 -19.99
CA GLN A 91 3.45 -13.52 -18.90
C GLN A 91 2.51 -12.37 -19.25
N ILE A 92 2.99 -11.37 -20.00
CA ILE A 92 2.14 -10.29 -20.52
C ILE A 92 1.09 -10.87 -21.48
N GLU A 93 1.51 -11.73 -22.41
CA GLU A 93 0.60 -12.32 -23.39
C GLU A 93 -0.41 -13.29 -22.76
N GLU A 94 0.04 -14.12 -21.81
CA GLU A 94 -0.83 -14.97 -21.00
C GLU A 94 -1.89 -14.13 -20.25
N GLY A 95 -1.46 -13.03 -19.63
CA GLY A 95 -2.35 -12.11 -18.94
C GLY A 95 -3.39 -11.48 -19.86
N LYS A 96 -2.99 -11.03 -21.06
CA LYS A 96 -3.94 -10.52 -22.06
C LYS A 96 -4.93 -11.58 -22.49
N GLN A 97 -4.46 -12.80 -22.74
CA GLN A 97 -5.31 -13.89 -23.18
C GLN A 97 -6.38 -14.21 -22.13
N ILE A 98 -6.01 -14.28 -20.85
CA ILE A 98 -6.95 -14.50 -19.74
C ILE A 98 -8.02 -13.41 -19.70
N ILE A 99 -7.64 -12.13 -19.83
CA ILE A 99 -8.61 -11.04 -19.82
C ILE A 99 -9.50 -11.08 -21.08
N SER A 100 -8.94 -11.39 -22.25
CA SER A 100 -9.72 -11.55 -23.48
C SER A 100 -10.75 -12.68 -23.37
N GLU A 101 -10.36 -13.81 -22.79
CA GLU A 101 -11.26 -14.95 -22.54
C GLU A 101 -12.34 -14.59 -21.54
N GLN A 102 -11.99 -13.90 -20.44
CA GLN A 102 -12.97 -13.43 -19.46
C GLN A 102 -13.99 -12.48 -20.08
N LEU A 103 -13.55 -11.53 -20.92
CA LEU A 103 -14.44 -10.61 -21.64
C LEU A 103 -15.36 -11.35 -22.62
N LYS A 104 -14.86 -12.38 -23.31
CA LYS A 104 -15.67 -13.21 -24.22
C LYS A 104 -16.66 -14.11 -23.50
N SER A 105 -16.36 -14.50 -22.25
CA SER A 105 -17.18 -15.40 -21.44
C SER A 105 -18.27 -14.72 -20.61
N GLN A 106 -18.45 -13.39 -20.76
CA GLN A 106 -19.48 -12.67 -20.01
C GLN A 106 -20.89 -13.15 -20.41
N THR A 107 -21.78 -13.21 -19.44
CA THR A 107 -23.20 -13.53 -19.67
C THR A 107 -23.94 -12.35 -20.29
N PRO A 108 -25.13 -12.55 -20.88
CA PRO A 108 -26.01 -11.44 -21.25
C PRO A 108 -26.26 -10.47 -20.08
N ASN A 109 -26.61 -9.22 -20.39
CA ASN A 109 -26.85 -8.14 -19.42
C ASN A 109 -25.68 -7.92 -18.43
N THR A 110 -24.45 -8.06 -18.91
CA THR A 110 -23.26 -7.80 -18.10
C THR A 110 -22.62 -6.48 -18.48
N ALA A 111 -22.49 -5.59 -17.50
CA ALA A 111 -21.61 -4.43 -17.61
C ALA A 111 -20.18 -4.80 -17.22
N VAL A 112 -19.21 -4.20 -17.89
CA VAL A 112 -17.78 -4.34 -17.62
C VAL A 112 -17.21 -2.99 -17.23
N ALA A 113 -16.34 -2.95 -16.23
CA ALA A 113 -15.58 -1.76 -15.89
C ALA A 113 -14.09 -2.08 -15.76
N PHE A 114 -13.23 -1.22 -16.30
CA PHE A 114 -11.81 -1.17 -15.94
C PHE A 114 -11.58 0.00 -15.00
N THR A 115 -10.72 -0.18 -14.00
CA THR A 115 -10.43 0.83 -12.98
C THR A 115 -8.95 0.95 -12.74
N ASP A 116 -8.47 2.16 -12.53
CA ASP A 116 -7.09 2.43 -12.11
C ASP A 116 -7.02 3.62 -11.16
N GLY A 117 -6.06 3.57 -10.24
CA GLY A 117 -5.72 4.66 -9.33
C GLY A 117 -4.30 5.14 -9.54
N SER A 118 -4.11 6.45 -9.62
CA SER A 118 -2.77 7.04 -9.78
C SER A 118 -2.47 8.09 -8.71
N CYS A 119 -1.19 8.26 -8.39
CA CYS A 119 -0.73 9.36 -7.55
C CYS A 119 0.60 9.95 -8.04
N LEU A 120 0.72 11.27 -7.96
CA LEU A 120 1.94 12.03 -8.21
C LEU A 120 2.82 12.03 -6.95
N GLY A 121 3.52 10.92 -6.76
CA GLY A 121 4.20 10.63 -5.49
C GLY A 121 3.27 9.94 -4.49
N ASN A 122 3.86 9.34 -3.45
CA ASN A 122 3.10 8.55 -2.47
C ASN A 122 3.67 8.75 -1.06
N PRO A 123 3.06 9.62 -0.22
CA PRO A 123 1.80 10.33 -0.46
C PRO A 123 1.95 11.50 -1.46
N GLY A 124 0.85 11.87 -2.13
CA GLY A 124 0.81 12.96 -3.11
C GLY A 124 -0.59 13.15 -3.73
N PRO A 125 -0.73 14.05 -4.72
CA PRO A 125 -1.97 14.22 -5.47
C PRO A 125 -2.40 12.92 -6.11
N CYS A 126 -3.64 12.49 -5.89
CA CYS A 126 -4.16 11.21 -6.31
C CYS A 126 -5.48 11.37 -7.08
N GLY A 127 -5.68 10.51 -8.07
CA GLY A 127 -6.87 10.44 -8.91
C GLY A 127 -7.27 8.99 -9.16
N GLY A 128 -8.57 8.74 -9.29
CA GLY A 128 -9.10 7.44 -9.72
C GLY A 128 -9.90 7.61 -11.00
N ALA A 129 -9.88 6.60 -11.86
CA ALA A 129 -10.65 6.63 -13.11
C ALA A 129 -11.20 5.26 -13.48
N ILE A 130 -12.22 5.29 -14.34
CA ILE A 130 -12.89 4.10 -14.85
C ILE A 130 -13.16 4.22 -16.34
N ILE A 131 -13.16 3.07 -17.01
CA ILE A 131 -13.79 2.85 -18.32
C ILE A 131 -14.94 1.89 -18.10
N TYR A 132 -16.18 2.38 -18.18
CA TYR A 132 -17.40 1.60 -18.01
C TYR A 132 -17.98 1.24 -19.38
N ILE A 133 -18.35 -0.01 -19.57
CA ILE A 133 -18.82 -0.57 -20.84
C ILE A 133 -20.09 -1.36 -20.56
N ASN A 134 -21.22 -0.84 -21.04
CA ASN A 134 -22.47 -1.57 -21.14
C ASN A 134 -22.94 -1.53 -22.61
N ASP A 135 -24.03 -0.83 -22.92
CA ASP A 135 -24.42 -0.53 -24.30
C ASP A 135 -23.50 0.50 -24.98
N GLN A 136 -22.95 1.42 -24.19
CA GLN A 136 -22.00 2.44 -24.61
C GLN A 136 -20.79 2.44 -23.68
N GLU A 137 -19.67 2.97 -24.19
CA GLU A 137 -18.44 3.19 -23.42
C GLU A 137 -18.52 4.57 -22.76
N GLU A 138 -18.44 4.61 -21.43
CA GLU A 138 -18.40 5.81 -20.62
C GLU A 138 -17.05 5.91 -19.89
N LYS A 139 -16.50 7.12 -19.81
CA LYS A 139 -15.21 7.38 -19.17
C LYS A 139 -15.41 8.39 -18.06
N LEU A 140 -15.07 8.00 -16.84
CA LEU A 140 -15.14 8.89 -15.68
C LEU A 140 -13.80 8.93 -14.98
N LYS A 141 -13.43 10.12 -14.52
CA LYS A 141 -12.27 10.34 -13.67
C LYS A 141 -12.63 11.26 -12.53
N ARG A 142 -11.96 11.09 -11.39
CA ARG A 142 -12.23 11.85 -10.18
C ARG A 142 -10.90 12.20 -9.50
N PRO A 143 -10.57 13.49 -9.35
CA PRO A 143 -9.56 13.94 -8.40
C PRO A 143 -9.95 13.47 -6.99
N VAL A 144 -9.04 12.80 -6.29
CA VAL A 144 -9.36 12.12 -5.01
C VAL A 144 -8.86 12.93 -3.82
N SER A 145 -7.59 13.31 -3.83
CA SER A 145 -6.98 14.07 -2.74
C SER A 145 -5.66 14.67 -3.23
N ASN A 146 -5.31 15.86 -2.77
CA ASN A 146 -3.98 16.43 -3.06
C ASN A 146 -2.84 15.73 -2.29
N LYS A 147 -3.17 14.86 -1.31
CA LYS A 147 -2.19 14.17 -0.46
C LYS A 147 -2.68 12.79 -0.02
N GLY A 148 -3.13 12.00 -0.99
CA GLY A 148 -3.54 10.61 -0.80
C GLY A 148 -2.38 9.61 -0.92
N SER A 149 -2.71 8.33 -0.78
CA SER A 149 -1.82 7.22 -1.14
C SER A 149 -2.38 6.46 -2.33
N ILE A 150 -1.52 5.66 -2.98
CA ILE A 150 -1.94 4.81 -4.11
C ILE A 150 -3.12 3.89 -3.74
N LEU A 151 -3.15 3.34 -2.53
CA LEU A 151 -4.24 2.47 -2.09
C LEU A 151 -5.58 3.21 -2.06
N LEU A 152 -5.59 4.48 -1.63
CA LEU A 152 -6.80 5.30 -1.64
C LEU A 152 -7.29 5.52 -3.08
N ALA A 153 -6.38 5.87 -4.00
CA ALA A 153 -6.72 6.10 -5.40
C ALA A 153 -7.39 4.86 -6.02
N GLU A 154 -6.81 3.69 -5.79
CA GLU A 154 -7.32 2.40 -6.29
C GLU A 154 -8.68 2.02 -5.71
N LEU A 155 -8.86 2.18 -4.38
CA LEU A 155 -10.14 1.93 -3.73
C LEU A 155 -11.22 2.89 -4.24
N ILE A 156 -10.87 4.17 -4.43
CA ILE A 156 -11.82 5.15 -4.97
C ILE A 156 -12.14 4.87 -6.43
N ALA A 157 -11.20 4.40 -7.25
CA ALA A 157 -11.49 3.99 -8.63
C ALA A 157 -12.57 2.90 -8.68
N ILE A 158 -12.47 1.87 -7.83
CA ILE A 158 -13.53 0.86 -7.67
C ILE A 158 -14.83 1.50 -7.19
N LYS A 159 -14.77 2.40 -6.20
CA LYS A 159 -15.96 3.12 -5.68
C LYS A 159 -16.65 3.96 -6.76
N ILE A 160 -15.91 4.57 -7.71
CA ILE A 160 -16.49 5.35 -8.82
C ILE A 160 -17.42 4.46 -9.65
N VAL A 161 -17.03 3.21 -9.95
CA VAL A 161 -17.90 2.27 -10.69
C VAL A 161 -19.19 1.99 -9.90
N LEU A 162 -19.07 1.71 -8.60
CA LEU A 162 -20.22 1.39 -7.76
C LEU A 162 -21.16 2.59 -7.61
N ASP A 163 -20.62 3.79 -7.39
CA ASP A 163 -21.39 5.04 -7.35
C ASP A 163 -22.11 5.29 -8.69
N HIS A 164 -21.44 4.99 -9.82
CA HIS A 164 -21.99 5.17 -11.15
C HIS A 164 -23.20 4.24 -11.37
N ILE A 165 -23.10 2.96 -11.02
CA ILE A 165 -24.22 2.02 -11.18
C ILE A 165 -25.39 2.35 -10.26
N GLU A 166 -25.12 2.75 -9.01
CA GLU A 166 -26.19 3.18 -8.10
C GLU A 166 -26.95 4.42 -8.60
N SER A 167 -26.32 5.24 -9.45
CA SER A 167 -26.95 6.43 -10.02
C SER A 167 -27.92 6.15 -11.18
N PHE A 168 -27.82 4.98 -11.82
CA PHE A 168 -28.79 4.57 -12.83
C PHE A 168 -29.91 3.75 -12.20
N SER A 169 -31.15 3.98 -12.66
CA SER A 169 -32.30 3.14 -12.29
C SER A 169 -31.95 1.67 -12.57
N LYS A 170 -32.14 0.81 -11.56
CA LYS A 170 -31.68 -0.59 -11.39
C LYS A 170 -32.12 -1.62 -12.45
N ALA A 171 -32.41 -1.21 -13.68
CA ALA A 171 -33.27 -1.99 -14.58
C ALA A 171 -32.58 -2.65 -15.79
N GLN A 172 -31.25 -2.68 -15.91
CA GLN A 172 -30.62 -3.14 -17.17
C GLN A 172 -29.39 -4.06 -17.07
N ILE A 173 -28.88 -4.38 -15.87
CA ILE A 173 -27.75 -5.30 -15.75
C ILE A 173 -28.00 -6.35 -14.67
N ASP A 174 -27.62 -7.59 -14.97
CA ASP A 174 -27.67 -8.72 -14.02
C ASP A 174 -26.30 -8.93 -13.37
N THR A 175 -25.22 -8.52 -14.05
CA THR A 175 -23.84 -8.71 -13.60
C THR A 175 -23.00 -7.47 -13.88
N LEU A 176 -22.12 -7.13 -12.94
CA LEU A 176 -21.06 -6.15 -13.11
C LEU A 176 -19.71 -6.83 -12.91
N THR A 177 -18.86 -6.80 -13.92
CA THR A 177 -17.48 -7.28 -13.84
C THR A 177 -16.50 -6.12 -13.81
N ILE A 178 -15.82 -5.92 -12.68
CA ILE A 178 -14.82 -4.86 -12.48
C ILE A 178 -13.41 -5.46 -12.57
N PHE A 179 -12.58 -4.89 -13.44
CA PHE A 179 -11.16 -5.20 -13.59
C PHE A 179 -10.30 -4.11 -12.95
N SER A 180 -9.48 -4.49 -11.97
CA SER A 180 -8.47 -3.61 -11.35
C SER A 180 -7.10 -4.28 -11.37
N ASP A 181 -6.04 -3.53 -11.61
CA ASP A 181 -4.68 -4.06 -11.52
C ASP A 181 -4.10 -4.06 -10.08
N SER A 182 -4.82 -3.45 -9.15
CA SER A 182 -4.45 -3.33 -7.74
C SER A 182 -4.76 -4.61 -6.96
N GLN A 183 -3.76 -5.50 -6.92
CA GLN A 183 -3.83 -6.71 -6.08
C GLN A 183 -4.13 -6.39 -4.60
N THR A 184 -3.65 -5.24 -4.11
CA THR A 184 -3.85 -4.84 -2.71
C THR A 184 -5.31 -4.46 -2.46
N ALA A 185 -5.91 -3.62 -3.32
CA ALA A 185 -7.32 -3.24 -3.17
C ALA A 185 -8.23 -4.48 -3.30
N LEU A 186 -8.00 -5.31 -4.32
CA LEU A 186 -8.74 -6.56 -4.50
C LEU A 186 -8.58 -7.51 -3.32
N GLY A 187 -7.36 -7.74 -2.82
CA GLY A 187 -7.13 -8.64 -1.69
C GLY A 187 -7.81 -8.16 -0.39
N ILE A 188 -7.87 -6.85 -0.16
CA ILE A 188 -8.59 -6.26 0.99
C ILE A 188 -10.11 -6.47 0.86
N LEU A 189 -10.65 -6.26 -0.34
CA LEU A 189 -12.08 -6.36 -0.60
C LEU A 189 -12.58 -7.81 -0.64
N THR A 190 -11.75 -8.75 -1.12
CA THR A 190 -12.18 -10.10 -1.51
C THR A 190 -11.56 -11.22 -0.68
N LEU A 191 -10.32 -11.06 -0.21
CA LEU A 191 -9.55 -12.12 0.48
C LEU A 191 -9.34 -11.82 1.98
N ASN A 192 -10.05 -10.83 2.54
CA ASN A 192 -9.89 -10.39 3.93
C ASN A 192 -8.44 -10.01 4.29
N TRP A 193 -7.67 -9.48 3.32
CA TRP A 193 -6.37 -8.91 3.65
C TRP A 193 -6.57 -7.73 4.60
N LYS A 194 -5.73 -7.65 5.64
CA LYS A 194 -5.81 -6.56 6.61
C LYS A 194 -5.30 -5.28 5.96
N SER A 195 -6.12 -4.24 6.03
CA SER A 195 -5.69 -2.85 5.80
C SER A 195 -5.40 -2.20 7.15
N ASP A 196 -4.38 -1.36 7.22
CA ASP A 196 -4.06 -0.52 8.38
C ASP A 196 -4.57 0.94 8.18
N SER A 197 -5.42 1.15 7.18
CA SER A 197 -5.79 2.46 6.62
C SER A 197 -7.13 2.43 5.85
N TYR A 198 -7.83 3.56 5.76
CA TYR A 198 -9.00 3.76 4.88
C TYR A 198 -10.16 2.79 5.17
N HIS A 199 -10.33 2.41 6.45
CA HIS A 199 -11.38 1.49 6.88
C HIS A 199 -12.78 1.96 6.50
N GLN A 200 -13.05 3.26 6.58
CA GLN A 200 -14.31 3.85 6.16
C GLN A 200 -14.57 3.61 4.66
N THR A 201 -13.63 3.97 3.79
CA THR A 201 -13.74 3.76 2.34
C THR A 201 -13.93 2.29 1.98
N ILE A 202 -13.19 1.39 2.64
CA ILE A 202 -13.33 -0.06 2.45
C ILE A 202 -14.75 -0.52 2.83
N ASN A 203 -15.28 -0.04 3.94
CA ASN A 203 -16.62 -0.40 4.41
C ASN A 203 -17.72 0.17 3.51
N GLU A 204 -17.56 1.39 3.01
CA GLU A 204 -18.47 1.98 2.02
C GLU A 204 -18.53 1.13 0.75
N ILE A 205 -17.36 0.71 0.21
CA ILE A 205 -17.29 -0.16 -0.97
C ILE A 205 -17.99 -1.50 -0.69
N LYS A 206 -17.69 -2.15 0.44
CA LYS A 206 -18.33 -3.43 0.82
C LYS A 206 -19.85 -3.28 1.01
N GLY A 207 -20.29 -2.17 1.60
CA GLY A 207 -21.71 -1.85 1.78
C GLY A 207 -22.43 -1.68 0.45
N LYS A 208 -21.83 -0.94 -0.51
CA LYS A 208 -22.35 -0.77 -1.87
C LYS A 208 -22.44 -2.09 -2.63
N ILE A 209 -21.39 -2.92 -2.58
CA ILE A 209 -21.40 -4.26 -3.18
C ILE A 209 -22.54 -5.10 -2.60
N LYS A 210 -22.70 -5.08 -1.27
CA LYS A 210 -23.78 -5.80 -0.60
C LYS A 210 -25.15 -5.29 -1.07
N ASN A 211 -25.33 -3.97 -1.13
CA ASN A 211 -26.58 -3.37 -1.57
C ASN A 211 -26.92 -3.74 -3.03
N LEU A 212 -25.95 -3.70 -3.94
CA LEU A 212 -26.16 -4.08 -5.34
C LEU A 212 -26.51 -5.57 -5.48
N ASN A 213 -25.82 -6.45 -4.74
CA ASN A 213 -26.14 -7.88 -4.69
C ASN A 213 -27.57 -8.13 -4.15
N GLU A 214 -28.00 -7.40 -3.12
CA GLU A 214 -29.38 -7.46 -2.59
C GLU A 214 -30.43 -6.99 -3.61
N HIS A 215 -30.03 -6.15 -4.57
CA HIS A 215 -30.87 -5.74 -5.70
C HIS A 215 -30.71 -6.61 -6.95
N GLY A 216 -30.08 -7.78 -6.82
CA GLY A 216 -29.98 -8.77 -7.90
C GLY A 216 -28.81 -8.57 -8.87
N ILE A 217 -27.92 -7.61 -8.63
CA ILE A 217 -26.75 -7.37 -9.48
C ILE A 217 -25.56 -8.12 -8.91
N LEU A 218 -25.08 -9.14 -9.62
CA LEU A 218 -23.88 -9.89 -9.24
C LEU A 218 -22.62 -9.05 -9.47
N ILE A 219 -21.87 -8.74 -8.41
CA ILE A 219 -20.59 -8.00 -8.53
C ILE A 219 -19.39 -8.96 -8.55
N ASN A 220 -18.65 -8.96 -9.67
CA ASN A 220 -17.39 -9.66 -9.83
C ASN A 220 -16.22 -8.67 -9.78
N LEU A 221 -15.24 -8.89 -8.91
CA LEU A 221 -13.97 -8.14 -8.93
C LEU A 221 -12.84 -9.05 -9.42
N ASN A 222 -12.29 -8.71 -10.58
CA ASN A 222 -11.24 -9.46 -11.26
C ASN A 222 -9.95 -8.65 -11.32
N TRP A 223 -8.83 -9.36 -11.32
CA TRP A 223 -7.53 -8.73 -11.48
C TRP A 223 -7.13 -8.66 -12.95
N THR A 224 -6.65 -7.50 -13.40
CA THR A 224 -6.05 -7.32 -14.73
C THR A 224 -4.57 -6.96 -14.60
N PRO A 225 -3.67 -7.45 -15.47
CA PRO A 225 -2.27 -7.03 -15.44
C PRO A 225 -2.12 -5.59 -15.95
N GLY A 226 -1.66 -4.68 -15.09
CA GLY A 226 -1.32 -3.30 -15.50
C GLY A 226 -0.13 -3.24 -16.46
N HIS A 227 -0.11 -2.27 -17.37
CA HIS A 227 0.92 -2.12 -18.41
C HIS A 227 1.10 -3.36 -19.31
N ALA A 228 0.01 -4.07 -19.59
CA ALA A 228 0.01 -5.25 -20.43
C ALA A 228 -0.62 -5.00 -21.81
N ASN A 229 -0.75 -3.75 -22.27
CA ASN A 229 -1.41 -3.37 -23.53
C ASN A 229 -2.87 -3.86 -23.58
N ILE A 230 -3.60 -3.69 -22.47
CA ILE A 230 -5.03 -4.01 -22.38
C ILE A 230 -5.77 -2.68 -22.44
N LYS A 231 -6.44 -2.42 -23.58
CA LYS A 231 -7.03 -1.12 -23.93
C LYS A 231 -7.79 -0.46 -22.76
N GLY A 232 -8.76 -1.16 -22.17
CA GLY A 232 -9.57 -0.60 -21.07
C GLY A 232 -8.76 -0.26 -19.81
N ASN A 233 -7.75 -1.06 -19.49
CA ASN A 233 -6.87 -0.79 -18.35
C ASN A 233 -5.92 0.39 -18.63
N ASP A 234 -5.31 0.43 -19.82
CA ASP A 234 -4.36 1.48 -20.15
C ASP A 234 -5.06 2.85 -20.30
N GLU A 235 -6.31 2.87 -20.76
CA GLU A 235 -7.14 4.07 -20.78
C GLU A 235 -7.54 4.51 -19.35
N ALA A 236 -7.88 3.58 -18.47
CA ALA A 236 -8.12 3.89 -17.05
C ALA A 236 -6.87 4.48 -16.39
N ASP A 237 -5.69 3.88 -16.58
CA ASP A 237 -4.40 4.38 -16.05
C ASP A 237 -4.07 5.78 -16.58
N PHE A 238 -4.32 6.04 -17.87
CA PHE A 238 -4.16 7.36 -18.45
C PHE A 238 -5.06 8.40 -17.76
N LEU A 239 -6.36 8.11 -17.63
CA LEU A 239 -7.32 9.03 -17.02
C LEU A 239 -7.07 9.21 -15.52
N ALA A 240 -6.62 8.18 -14.82
CA ALA A 240 -6.26 8.25 -13.40
C ALA A 240 -5.08 9.20 -13.18
N LYS A 241 -4.07 9.17 -14.08
CA LYS A 241 -2.95 10.12 -14.08
C LYS A 241 -3.39 11.55 -14.35
N GLU A 242 -4.36 11.77 -15.23
CA GLU A 242 -4.94 13.09 -15.45
C GLU A 242 -5.67 13.60 -14.19
N ALA A 243 -6.52 12.78 -13.59
CA ALA A 243 -7.21 13.12 -12.35
C ALA A 243 -6.24 13.40 -11.19
N ALA A 244 -5.11 12.69 -11.13
CA ALA A 244 -4.07 12.95 -10.13
C ALA A 244 -3.40 14.32 -10.31
N LYS A 245 -3.22 14.78 -11.56
CA LYS A 245 -2.73 16.14 -11.85
C LYS A 245 -3.76 17.20 -11.46
N GLU A 246 -5.03 16.99 -11.80
CA GLU A 246 -6.13 17.87 -11.40
C GLU A 246 -6.22 18.00 -9.87
N ALA A 247 -5.93 16.91 -9.14
CA ALA A 247 -5.90 16.88 -7.69
C ALA A 247 -4.84 17.79 -7.05
N GLU A 248 -3.83 18.27 -7.78
CA GLU A 248 -2.85 19.25 -7.26
C GLU A 248 -3.51 20.54 -6.78
N THR A 249 -4.64 20.91 -7.40
CA THR A 249 -5.37 22.15 -7.13
C THR A 249 -6.42 22.01 -6.01
N LEU A 250 -6.69 20.79 -5.53
CA LEU A 250 -7.63 20.58 -4.44
C LEU A 250 -7.10 21.22 -3.14
N ALA A 251 -8.01 21.78 -2.36
CA ALA A 251 -7.68 22.33 -1.04
C ALA A 251 -7.12 21.22 -0.14
N VAL A 252 -6.21 21.62 0.77
CA VAL A 252 -5.49 20.75 1.71
C VAL A 252 -6.41 20.22 2.82
N ASP A 253 -7.71 20.49 2.79
CA ASP A 253 -8.61 20.19 3.89
C ASP A 253 -9.25 18.79 3.78
N ASP A 254 -9.23 18.16 2.59
CA ASP A 254 -9.70 16.78 2.36
C ASP A 254 -8.58 15.74 2.59
N ILE A 255 -7.63 16.01 3.49
CA ILE A 255 -6.57 15.04 3.76
C ILE A 255 -7.08 13.91 4.64
N VAL A 256 -7.31 12.75 4.02
CA VAL A 256 -7.42 11.48 4.74
C VAL A 256 -6.01 10.94 5.00
N PHE A 257 -5.36 11.44 6.07
CA PHE A 257 -4.11 10.85 6.53
C PHE A 257 -4.38 9.59 7.33
N THR A 258 -3.75 8.49 6.93
CA THR A 258 -3.81 7.26 7.70
C THR A 258 -2.66 7.20 8.69
N LYS A 259 -2.79 6.36 9.72
CA LYS A 259 -1.69 6.07 10.66
C LYS A 259 -0.41 5.63 9.95
N GLN A 260 -0.53 4.96 8.81
CA GLN A 260 0.63 4.52 8.02
C GLN A 260 1.25 5.64 7.21
N ASP A 261 0.45 6.57 6.67
CA ASP A 261 0.97 7.76 5.98
C ASP A 261 1.81 8.60 6.94
N VAL A 262 1.32 8.80 8.17
CA VAL A 262 2.06 9.49 9.23
C VAL A 262 3.36 8.74 9.57
N LYS A 263 3.30 7.41 9.78
CA LYS A 263 4.51 6.60 10.05
C LYS A 263 5.51 6.62 8.90
N LYS A 264 5.03 6.56 7.65
CA LYS A 264 5.87 6.58 6.45
C LYS A 264 6.52 7.94 6.29
N ALA A 265 5.78 9.03 6.47
CA ALA A 265 6.29 10.39 6.47
C ALA A 265 7.34 10.59 7.57
N ALA A 266 7.07 10.14 8.79
CA ALA A 266 8.01 10.20 9.91
C ALA A 266 9.31 9.44 9.61
N ARG A 267 9.21 8.19 9.12
CA ARG A 267 10.37 7.39 8.71
C ARG A 267 11.17 8.08 7.60
N ASN A 268 10.51 8.57 6.56
CA ASN A 268 11.17 9.27 5.46
C ASN A 268 11.90 10.52 5.93
N SER A 269 11.30 11.30 6.83
CA SER A 269 11.92 12.47 7.43
C SER A 269 13.16 12.10 8.25
N VAL A 270 13.09 11.04 9.05
CA VAL A 270 14.25 10.52 9.81
C VAL A 270 15.34 10.03 8.87
N THR A 271 15.01 9.22 7.87
CA THR A 271 15.96 8.71 6.88
C THR A 271 16.62 9.84 6.09
N LYS A 272 15.88 10.88 5.68
CA LYS A 272 16.45 12.06 5.01
C LYS A 272 17.43 12.82 5.92
N LYS A 273 17.06 13.05 7.19
CA LYS A 273 17.95 13.68 8.17
C LYS A 273 19.22 12.84 8.38
N TRP A 274 19.09 11.52 8.47
CA TRP A 274 20.20 10.59 8.60
C TRP A 274 21.10 10.59 7.36
N GLN A 275 20.53 10.54 6.16
CA GLN A 275 21.26 10.58 4.89
C GLN A 275 22.09 11.87 4.78
N ARG A 276 21.48 13.03 5.08
CA ARG A 276 22.17 14.32 5.08
C ARG A 276 23.32 14.35 6.08
N ARG A 277 23.16 13.74 7.25
CA ARG A 277 24.25 13.65 8.24
C ARG A 277 25.35 12.69 7.78
N TRP A 278 25.00 11.60 7.11
CA TRP A 278 25.94 10.62 6.57
C TRP A 278 26.84 11.22 5.48
N GLU A 279 26.26 12.02 4.59
CA GLU A 279 26.98 12.75 3.53
C GLU A 279 27.94 13.81 4.07
N ASN A 280 27.53 14.53 5.12
CA ASN A 280 28.26 15.68 5.67
C ASN A 280 29.18 15.32 6.86
N SER A 281 29.20 14.06 7.29
CA SER A 281 30.07 13.59 8.38
C SER A 281 31.50 13.37 7.88
N ASN A 282 32.48 13.77 8.70
CA ASN A 282 33.90 13.41 8.53
C ASN A 282 34.25 12.05 9.18
N ALA A 283 33.36 11.47 9.98
CA ALA A 283 33.54 10.16 10.58
C ALA A 283 33.06 9.04 9.64
N GLY A 284 33.80 7.94 9.55
CA GLY A 284 33.38 6.74 8.79
C GLY A 284 33.50 6.85 7.26
N ARG A 285 34.27 7.81 6.73
CA ARG A 285 34.41 8.09 5.28
C ARG A 285 34.84 6.88 4.45
N HIS A 286 35.70 6.02 5.00
CA HIS A 286 36.08 4.78 4.33
C HIS A 286 34.88 3.86 4.10
N TYR A 287 33.97 3.74 5.07
CA TYR A 287 32.74 2.95 4.96
C TYR A 287 31.71 3.62 4.03
N PHE A 288 31.60 4.95 4.08
CA PHE A 288 30.75 5.74 3.17
C PHE A 288 31.04 5.43 1.70
N ARG A 289 32.31 5.22 1.32
CA ARG A 289 32.71 4.88 -0.06
C ARG A 289 32.00 3.63 -0.61
N PHE A 290 31.70 2.65 0.25
CA PHE A 290 31.02 1.41 -0.13
C PHE A 290 29.50 1.46 0.13
N HIS A 291 29.08 2.33 1.07
CA HIS A 291 27.69 2.47 1.49
C HIS A 291 27.30 3.96 1.59
N PRO A 292 27.17 4.68 0.47
CA PRO A 292 26.85 6.10 0.48
C PRO A 292 25.41 6.39 0.88
N GLU A 293 24.53 5.39 0.80
CA GLU A 293 23.11 5.49 1.16
C GLU A 293 22.80 4.79 2.49
N VAL A 294 22.02 5.46 3.34
CA VAL A 294 21.46 4.93 4.57
C VAL A 294 20.36 3.92 4.23
N LYS A 295 20.63 2.64 4.48
CA LYS A 295 19.67 1.55 4.22
C LYS A 295 18.88 1.20 5.47
N ASN A 296 17.56 1.27 5.39
CA ASN A 296 16.62 0.90 6.47
C ASN A 296 16.47 -0.63 6.68
N LYS A 297 17.20 -1.47 5.95
CA LYS A 297 17.17 -2.93 6.11
C LYS A 297 18.56 -3.47 6.40
N VAL A 298 18.76 -4.00 7.61
CA VAL A 298 19.87 -4.92 7.87
C VAL A 298 19.59 -6.18 7.04
N LYS A 299 20.39 -6.44 6.01
CA LYS A 299 20.36 -7.75 5.35
C LYS A 299 20.73 -8.78 6.42
N LYS A 300 19.82 -9.70 6.75
CA LYS A 300 20.18 -10.88 7.55
C LYS A 300 21.23 -11.65 6.75
N THR A 301 22.50 -11.48 7.10
CA THR A 301 23.55 -12.35 6.60
C THR A 301 23.36 -13.70 7.25
N SER A 302 22.97 -14.69 6.46
CA SER A 302 22.97 -16.10 6.84
C SER A 302 24.40 -16.54 7.11
N ARG A 303 24.87 -16.39 8.35
CA ARG A 303 26.02 -17.16 8.83
C ARG A 303 25.54 -18.60 9.03
N GLN A 304 25.69 -19.42 8.00
CA GLN A 304 25.72 -20.86 8.17
C GLN A 304 26.85 -21.19 9.15
N LYS A 305 26.47 -21.83 10.26
CA LYS A 305 27.40 -22.47 11.19
C LYS A 305 28.17 -23.54 10.42
N LYS A 306 29.45 -23.30 10.14
CA LYS A 306 30.42 -24.39 10.02
C LYS A 306 30.93 -24.67 11.43
N CYS A 307 30.40 -25.73 12.04
CA CYS A 307 31.09 -26.48 13.08
C CYS A 307 31.11 -27.93 12.58
N THR A 308 32.19 -28.28 11.89
CA THR A 308 32.63 -29.65 11.68
C THR A 308 33.09 -30.20 13.02
N THR A 309 32.50 -31.31 13.45
CA THR A 309 33.16 -32.29 14.33
C THR A 309 34.09 -33.17 13.50
#